data_AF-A0A2A2WFX8-F1
#
_entry.id   AF-A0A2A2WFX8-F1
#
_cell.length_a   1.000
_cell.length_b   1.000
_cell.length_c   1.000
_cell.angle_alpha   90.00
_cell.angle_beta   90.00
_cell.angle_gamma   90.00
#
_symmetry.space_group_name_H-M   'P 1'
#
loop_
_entity.id
_entity.type
_entity.pdbx_description
1 polymer ?
#
loop_
_entity_poly.entity_id
_entity_poly.type
_entity_poly.pdbx_seq_one_letter_code
_entity_poly.pdbx_strand_id
1 'polypeptide(L)'
;MTRLFAGTPFDIPPECEDCGKPESECICTPEEKAQAEAKRKRDADRLPPEKQTARISVQKRKGGRKATVVEGLTAKANDLADVLTRLQAACGSGGTVKPKEDLIEIQGDHSDTVRKTLAGIGFKVKPTR
;
A
#
# COMPACT_ATOMS: atom_id res chain seq x y z
N MET A 1 19.80 1.98 31.67
CA MET A 1 19.75 0.53 31.97
C MET A 1 21.16 -0.03 31.91
N THR A 2 21.65 -0.58 33.01
CA THR A 2 23.01 -1.08 33.17
C THR A 2 23.17 -2.41 32.44
N ARG A 3 24.14 -2.53 31.53
CA ARG A 3 24.36 -3.75 30.74
C ARG A 3 24.89 -4.87 31.65
N LEU A 4 24.25 -6.04 31.60
CA LEU A 4 24.44 -7.15 32.56
C LEU A 4 25.85 -7.75 32.56
N PHE A 5 26.64 -7.53 31.50
CA PHE A 5 27.95 -8.15 31.27
C PHE A 5 29.06 -7.16 30.86
N ALA A 6 28.87 -5.86 31.11
CA ALA A 6 29.80 -4.81 30.73
C ALA A 6 31.26 -5.14 31.13
N GLY A 7 32.18 -5.25 30.16
CA GLY A 7 33.60 -5.54 30.40
C GLY A 7 33.98 -7.02 30.60
N THR A 8 33.07 -7.96 30.32
CA THR A 8 33.37 -9.40 30.29
C THR A 8 33.50 -9.91 28.86
N PRO A 9 34.07 -11.11 28.62
CA PRO A 9 34.09 -11.75 27.29
C PRO A 9 32.70 -12.01 26.68
N PHE A 10 31.64 -11.85 27.47
CA PHE A 10 30.24 -12.03 27.07
C PHE A 10 29.49 -10.69 26.96
N ASP A 11 30.20 -9.56 26.95
CA ASP A 11 29.62 -8.25 26.74
C ASP A 11 29.18 -8.08 25.28
N ILE A 12 27.88 -8.23 25.03
CA ILE A 12 27.28 -7.98 23.72
C ILE A 12 26.77 -6.53 23.75
N PRO A 13 27.44 -5.60 23.04
CA PRO A 13 26.93 -4.25 22.93
C PRO A 13 25.57 -4.26 22.21
N PRO A 14 24.58 -3.49 22.68
CA PRO A 14 23.35 -3.28 21.97
C PRO A 14 23.65 -2.59 20.64
N GLU A 15 23.02 -3.12 19.62
CA GLU A 15 23.12 -2.66 18.26
C GLU A 15 21.88 -1.83 17.93
N CYS A 16 22.05 -0.88 17.02
CA CYS A 16 20.93 -0.15 16.46
C CYS A 16 20.09 -1.08 15.57
N GLU A 17 18.80 -1.20 15.86
CA GLU A 17 17.86 -2.06 15.11
C GLU A 17 17.66 -1.66 13.64
N ASP A 18 18.16 -0.49 13.22
CA ASP A 18 18.05 0.03 11.86
C ASP A 18 19.33 -0.12 11.02
N CYS A 19 20.52 0.00 11.63
CA CYS A 19 21.80 -0.13 10.92
C CYS A 19 22.69 -1.29 11.37
N GLY A 20 22.32 -2.03 12.42
CA GLY A 20 23.06 -3.18 12.94
C GLY A 20 24.43 -2.84 13.55
N LYS A 21 24.77 -1.55 13.69
CA LYS A 21 26.01 -1.11 14.33
C LYS A 21 25.81 -0.97 15.84
N PRO A 22 26.86 -1.17 16.66
CA PRO A 22 26.77 -0.89 18.09
C PRO A 22 26.33 0.56 18.31
N GLU A 23 25.56 0.81 19.37
CA GLU A 23 25.02 2.16 19.69
C GLU A 23 26.09 3.27 19.68
N SER A 24 27.33 2.92 20.03
CA SER A 24 28.49 3.82 20.04
C SER A 24 28.96 4.27 18.66
N GLU A 25 28.68 3.50 17.61
CA GLU A 25 29.11 3.75 16.22
C GLU A 25 27.92 4.03 15.29
N CYS A 26 26.73 4.16 15.86
CA CYS A 26 25.53 4.46 15.11
C CYS A 26 25.59 5.91 14.60
N ILE A 27 25.58 6.07 13.28
CA ILE A 27 25.52 7.36 12.59
C ILE A 27 24.13 7.67 12.00
N CYS A 28 23.13 6.83 12.28
CA CYS A 28 21.78 7.05 11.78
C CYS A 28 21.18 8.31 12.39
N THR A 29 20.71 9.21 11.53
CA THR A 29 20.01 10.42 11.92
C THR A 29 18.63 10.09 12.49
N PRO A 30 18.07 10.96 13.36
CA PRO A 30 16.69 10.83 13.82
C PRO A 30 15.67 10.77 12.67
N GLU A 31 15.95 11.45 11.56
CA GLU A 31 15.09 11.45 10.37
C GLU A 31 15.07 10.08 9.68
N GLU A 32 16.24 9.45 9.50
CA GLU A 32 16.35 8.11 8.92
C GLU A 32 15.65 7.07 9.78
N LYS A 33 15.78 7.15 11.10
CA LYS A 33 15.07 6.27 12.04
C LYS A 33 13.56 6.44 11.96
N ALA A 34 13.07 7.69 11.90
CA ALA A 34 11.65 7.97 11.72
C ALA A 34 11.11 7.43 10.38
N GLN A 35 11.88 7.54 9.30
CA GLN A 35 11.50 6.99 7.99
C GLN A 35 11.47 5.46 8.00
N ALA A 36 12.44 4.81 8.65
CA ALA A 36 12.48 3.36 8.83
C ALA A 36 11.26 2.87 9.63
N GLU A 37 10.92 3.54 10.74
CA GLU A 37 9.74 3.22 11.54
C GLU A 37 8.44 3.40 10.74
N ALA A 38 8.31 4.50 9.99
CA ALA A 38 7.16 4.74 9.11
C ALA A 38 7.04 3.69 7.99
N LYS A 39 8.17 3.19 7.47
CA LYS A 39 8.18 2.07 6.51
C LYS A 39 7.71 0.77 7.19
N ARG A 40 8.25 0.42 8.36
CA ARG A 40 7.83 -0.78 9.13
C ARG A 40 6.33 -0.76 9.45
N LYS A 41 5.80 0.39 9.90
CA LYS A 41 4.36 0.55 10.16
C LYS A 41 3.52 0.33 8.90
N ARG A 42 3.93 0.89 7.75
CA ARG A 42 3.25 0.68 6.46
C ARG A 42 3.27 -0.79 6.03
N ASP A 43 4.41 -1.46 6.16
CA ASP A 43 4.53 -2.88 5.81
C ASP A 43 3.75 -3.79 6.77
N ALA A 44 3.65 -3.45 8.06
CA ALA A 44 2.84 -4.18 9.03
C ALA A 44 1.33 -4.10 8.74
N ASP A 45 0.87 -2.96 8.19
CA ASP A 45 -0.51 -2.75 7.81
C ASP A 45 -0.88 -3.34 6.43
N ARG A 46 0.09 -3.81 5.64
CA ARG A 46 -0.18 -4.44 4.33
C ARG A 46 -0.90 -5.77 4.50
N LEU A 47 -2.07 -5.88 3.87
CA LEU A 47 -2.77 -7.15 3.77
C LEU A 47 -2.44 -7.86 2.43
N PRO A 48 -2.32 -9.20 2.43
CA PRO A 48 -2.19 -9.96 1.19
C PRO A 48 -3.36 -9.68 0.23
N PRO A 49 -3.11 -9.52 -1.09
CA PRO A 49 -4.15 -9.25 -2.09
C PRO A 49 -5.32 -10.24 -2.05
N GLU A 50 -5.03 -11.51 -1.78
CA GLU A 50 -6.01 -12.60 -1.73
C GLU A 50 -7.04 -12.46 -0.59
N LYS A 51 -6.71 -11.71 0.47
CA LYS A 51 -7.62 -11.46 1.60
C LYS A 51 -8.54 -10.27 1.36
N GLN A 52 -8.32 -9.53 0.29
CA GLN A 52 -9.07 -8.31 -0.02
C GLN A 52 -10.02 -8.55 -1.19
N THR A 53 -11.16 -7.86 -1.17
CA THR A 53 -12.18 -7.97 -2.22
C THR A 53 -12.42 -6.62 -2.87
N ALA A 54 -11.96 -6.47 -4.11
CA ALA A 54 -12.25 -5.32 -4.94
C ALA A 54 -13.69 -5.41 -5.48
N ARG A 55 -14.48 -4.39 -5.19
CA ARG A 55 -15.85 -4.20 -5.65
C ARG A 55 -15.86 -3.24 -6.82
N ILE A 56 -16.33 -3.69 -7.97
CA ILE A 56 -16.37 -2.87 -9.19
C ILE A 56 -17.81 -2.46 -9.45
N SER A 57 -18.06 -1.16 -9.62
CA SER A 57 -19.36 -0.60 -10.02
C SER A 57 -19.17 0.39 -11.18
N VAL A 58 -20.22 0.59 -11.98
CA VAL A 58 -20.24 1.61 -13.04
C VAL A 58 -21.22 2.70 -12.65
N GLN A 59 -20.71 3.90 -12.43
CA GLN A 59 -21.50 5.07 -12.06
C GLN A 59 -21.67 6.01 -13.26
N LYS A 60 -22.84 6.65 -13.35
CA LYS A 60 -23.07 7.73 -14.31
C LYS A 60 -22.71 9.07 -13.67
N ARG A 61 -21.84 9.82 -14.34
CA ARG A 61 -21.44 11.20 -13.98
C ARG A 61 -22.29 12.21 -14.75
N LYS A 62 -22.15 13.48 -14.36
CA LYS A 62 -22.81 14.61 -15.04
C LYS A 62 -22.50 14.59 -16.54
N GLY A 63 -23.51 14.84 -17.37
CA GLY A 63 -23.39 14.81 -18.83
C GLY A 63 -23.42 13.42 -19.46
N GLY A 64 -23.98 12.42 -18.77
CA GLY A 64 -24.17 11.06 -19.31
C GLY A 64 -22.90 10.22 -19.44
N ARG A 65 -21.76 10.75 -18.97
CA ARG A 65 -20.47 10.06 -18.98
C ARG A 65 -20.49 8.92 -17.96
N LYS A 66 -19.94 7.77 -18.33
CA LYS A 66 -19.77 6.64 -17.41
C LYS A 66 -18.40 6.73 -16.74
N ALA A 67 -18.32 6.29 -15.49
CA ALA A 67 -17.08 6.10 -14.75
C ALA A 67 -17.12 4.74 -14.04
N THR A 68 -16.03 4.01 -14.12
CA THR A 68 -15.85 2.75 -13.41
C THR A 68 -15.24 3.04 -12.05
N VAL A 69 -15.88 2.56 -11.00
CA VAL A 69 -15.51 2.81 -9.61
C VAL A 69 -15.11 1.50 -8.96
N VAL A 70 -13.93 1.49 -8.34
CA VAL A 70 -13.37 0.35 -7.60
C VAL A 70 -13.29 0.71 -6.13
N GLU A 71 -13.93 -0.10 -5.30
CA GLU A 71 -14.01 0.04 -3.84
C GLU A 71 -13.54 -1.23 -3.14
N GLY A 72 -13.33 -1.18 -1.82
CA GLY A 72 -12.94 -2.35 -1.03
C GLY A 72 -11.43 -2.64 -1.03
N LEU A 73 -10.63 -1.72 -1.58
CA LEU A 73 -9.18 -1.71 -1.48
C LEU A 73 -8.77 -0.52 -0.60
N THR A 74 -8.28 -0.79 0.61
CA THR A 74 -7.90 0.27 1.56
C THR A 74 -6.52 0.84 1.21
N ALA A 75 -6.37 2.16 1.25
CA ALA A 75 -5.11 2.89 1.04
C ALA A 75 -4.06 2.58 2.11
N LYS A 76 -4.50 2.14 3.29
CA LYS A 76 -3.63 1.71 4.38
C LYS A 76 -2.95 0.37 4.08
N ALA A 77 -3.69 -0.54 3.46
CA ALA A 77 -3.25 -1.91 3.20
C ALA A 77 -2.59 -2.08 1.83
N ASN A 78 -2.83 -1.14 0.90
CA ASN A 78 -2.34 -1.22 -0.48
C ASN A 78 -1.86 0.13 -0.98
N ASP A 79 -0.98 0.07 -1.96
CA ASP A 79 -0.64 1.24 -2.75
C ASP A 79 -1.70 1.47 -3.84
N LEU A 80 -2.73 2.28 -3.52
CA LEU A 80 -3.78 2.60 -4.49
C LEU A 80 -3.26 3.40 -5.69
N ALA A 81 -2.15 4.14 -5.54
CA ALA A 81 -1.56 4.89 -6.64
C ALA A 81 -0.94 3.94 -7.66
N ASP A 82 -0.19 2.93 -7.19
CA ASP A 82 0.35 1.88 -8.06
C ASP A 82 -0.76 1.08 -8.76
N VAL A 83 -1.82 0.72 -8.03
CA VAL A 83 -3.00 0.05 -8.61
C VAL A 83 -3.66 0.94 -9.67
N LEU A 84 -3.84 2.24 -9.40
CA LEU A 84 -4.39 3.17 -10.38
C LEU A 84 -3.52 3.22 -11.65
N THR A 85 -2.19 3.34 -11.53
CA THR A 85 -1.30 3.39 -12.69
C THR A 85 -1.42 2.14 -13.55
N ARG A 86 -1.48 0.95 -12.94
CA ARG A 86 -1.70 -0.32 -13.66
C ARG A 86 -3.05 -0.34 -14.38
N LEU A 87 -4.10 0.17 -13.72
CA LEU A 87 -5.43 0.23 -14.32
C LEU A 87 -5.51 1.26 -15.46
N GLN A 88 -4.88 2.42 -15.32
CA GLN A 88 -4.78 3.44 -16.36
C GLN A 88 -4.03 2.90 -17.59
N ALA A 89 -2.92 2.19 -17.38
CA ALA A 89 -2.18 1.54 -18.44
C ALA A 89 -3.03 0.49 -19.17
N ALA A 90 -3.84 -0.29 -18.44
CA ALA A 90 -4.71 -1.31 -19.02
C ALA A 90 -5.94 -0.72 -19.74
N CYS A 91 -6.51 0.37 -19.23
CA CYS A 91 -7.75 0.96 -19.76
C CYS A 91 -7.50 2.06 -20.80
N GLY A 92 -6.28 2.62 -20.86
CA GLY A 92 -5.97 3.75 -21.74
C GLY A 92 -6.72 5.02 -21.37
N SER A 93 -7.20 5.14 -20.13
CA SER A 93 -8.05 6.23 -19.67
C SER A 93 -7.54 6.86 -18.38
N GLY A 94 -7.94 8.10 -18.14
CA GLY A 94 -7.64 8.81 -16.91
C GLY A 94 -8.39 8.25 -15.71
N GLY A 95 -7.85 8.49 -14.52
CA GLY A 95 -8.47 8.05 -13.27
C GLY A 95 -7.91 8.79 -12.07
N THR A 96 -8.59 8.66 -10.94
CA THR A 96 -8.30 9.38 -9.70
C THR A 96 -8.43 8.43 -8.52
N VAL A 97 -7.47 8.51 -7.58
CA VAL A 97 -7.60 7.87 -6.28
C VAL A 97 -8.25 8.85 -5.30
N LYS A 98 -9.25 8.38 -4.57
CA LYS A 98 -9.86 9.07 -3.45
C LYS A 98 -9.44 8.39 -2.14
N PRO A 99 -8.33 8.82 -1.53
CA PRO A 99 -7.77 8.13 -0.36
C PRO A 99 -8.66 8.23 0.88
N LYS A 100 -9.54 9.24 0.97
CA LYS A 100 -10.51 9.35 2.08
C LYS A 100 -11.66 8.33 1.99
N GLU A 101 -11.96 7.85 0.78
CA GLU A 101 -13.08 6.97 0.48
C GLU A 101 -12.61 5.55 0.10
N ASP A 102 -11.28 5.30 0.11
CA ASP A 102 -10.67 4.04 -0.34
C ASP A 102 -11.18 3.58 -1.71
N LEU A 103 -11.27 4.55 -2.63
CA LEU A 103 -11.94 4.42 -3.91
C LEU A 103 -11.01 4.82 -5.05
N ILE A 104 -11.01 4.02 -6.12
CA ILE A 104 -10.36 4.35 -7.38
C ILE A 104 -11.43 4.58 -8.44
N GLU A 105 -11.38 5.72 -9.11
CA GLU A 105 -12.29 6.08 -10.18
C GLU A 105 -11.56 6.11 -11.52
N ILE A 106 -12.14 5.49 -12.53
CA ILE A 106 -11.61 5.44 -13.89
C ILE A 106 -12.67 5.98 -14.84
N GLN A 107 -12.28 6.87 -15.75
CA GLN A 107 -13.19 7.42 -16.75
C GLN A 107 -13.55 6.36 -17.79
N GLY A 108 -14.84 6.24 -18.11
CA GLY A 108 -15.35 5.25 -19.05
C GLY A 108 -15.94 4.00 -18.40
N ASP A 109 -16.43 3.10 -19.25
CA ASP A 109 -16.96 1.79 -18.89
C ASP A 109 -15.90 0.73 -19.22
N HIS A 110 -15.03 0.46 -18.24
CA HIS A 110 -13.93 -0.50 -18.38
C HIS A 110 -14.06 -1.62 -17.34
N SER A 111 -15.28 -1.90 -16.89
CA SER A 111 -15.58 -2.87 -15.83
C SER A 111 -14.97 -4.26 -16.10
N ASP A 112 -15.01 -4.74 -17.36
CA ASP A 112 -14.38 -6.00 -17.76
C ASP A 112 -12.86 -5.97 -17.71
N THR A 113 -12.23 -4.92 -18.24
CA THR A 113 -10.76 -4.76 -18.24
C THR A 113 -10.25 -4.64 -16.81
N VAL A 114 -10.87 -3.78 -16.00
CA VAL A 114 -10.53 -3.58 -14.58
C VAL A 114 -10.64 -4.89 -13.81
N ARG A 115 -11.70 -5.69 -14.04
CA ARG A 115 -11.85 -7.01 -13.42
C ARG A 115 -10.68 -7.93 -13.76
N LYS A 116 -10.31 -8.04 -15.04
CA LYS A 116 -9.21 -8.89 -15.49
C LYS A 116 -7.88 -8.45 -14.89
N THR A 117 -7.60 -7.15 -14.89
CA THR A 117 -6.36 -6.59 -14.35
C THR A 117 -6.25 -6.82 -12.84
N LEU A 118 -7.31 -6.53 -12.07
CA LEU A 118 -7.30 -6.75 -10.62
C LEU A 118 -7.19 -8.24 -10.26
N ALA A 119 -7.88 -9.12 -11.00
CA ALA A 119 -7.74 -10.56 -10.81
C ALA A 119 -6.31 -11.05 -11.14
N GLY A 120 -5.68 -10.51 -12.18
CA GLY A 120 -4.28 -10.82 -12.52
C GLY A 120 -3.26 -10.35 -11.49
N ILE A 121 -3.58 -9.30 -10.71
CA ILE A 121 -2.76 -8.84 -9.58
C ILE A 121 -2.96 -9.73 -8.33
N GLY A 122 -3.99 -10.58 -8.32
CA GLY A 122 -4.30 -11.49 -7.20
C GLY A 122 -5.37 -10.98 -6.24
N PHE A 123 -6.08 -9.90 -6.58
CA PHE A 123 -7.22 -9.44 -5.79
C PHE A 123 -8.45 -10.31 -6.07
N LYS A 124 -9.26 -10.56 -5.03
CA LYS A 124 -10.61 -11.11 -5.25
C LYS A 124 -11.48 -10.02 -5.83
N VAL A 125 -12.11 -10.28 -6.97
CA VAL A 125 -12.98 -9.29 -7.61
C VAL A 125 -14.43 -9.71 -7.50
N LYS A 126 -15.28 -8.80 -7.02
CA LYS A 126 -16.72 -8.98 -6.97
C LYS A 126 -17.41 -7.88 -7.78
N PRO A 127 -18.18 -8.21 -8.81
CA PRO A 127 -19.00 -7.19 -9.48
C PRO A 127 -20.11 -6.73 -8.51
N THR A 128 -20.24 -5.42 -8.36
CA THR A 128 -21.36 -4.81 -7.64
C THR A 128 -22.37 -4.35 -8.69
N ARG A 129 -23.57 -4.90 -8.61
CA ARG A 129 -24.65 -4.65 -9.57
C ARG A 129 -25.42 -3.39 -9.23
#